data_AF-A0AAQ1A7U2-F1
#
_entry.id   AF-A0AAQ1A7U2-F1
#
_cell.length_a   1.000
_cell.length_b   1.000
_cell.length_c   1.000
_cell.angle_alpha   90.00
_cell.angle_beta   90.00
_cell.angle_gamma   90.00
#
_symmetry.space_group_name_H-M   'P 1'
#
loop_
_entity.id
_entity.type
_entity.pdbx_description
1 polymer ?
#
loop_
_entity_poly.entity_id
_entity_poly.type
_entity_poly.pdbx_seq_one_letter_code
_entity_poly.pdbx_strand_id
1 'polypeptide(L)'
;MTRINNAIEKIIQHPKVYAFSSLLMRLMISVIFILSGLGKIFQYSSNAGYMESMGVSSALLPLAILVEFGGGFLVLIGLQTRLAAFLLFGFSLVAAVLFHSGSDMNVSIRLTQPYQAVL
;
A
#
# COMPACT_ATOMS: atom_id res chain seq x y z
N MET A 1 -29.59 21.19 -21.28
CA MET A 1 -28.46 20.44 -20.67
C MET A 1 -27.33 21.34 -20.17
N THR A 2 -27.06 22.52 -20.76
CA THR A 2 -26.00 23.45 -20.34
C THR A 2 -26.16 24.07 -18.93
N ARG A 3 -27.38 24.33 -18.47
CA ARG A 3 -27.61 24.97 -17.16
C ARG A 3 -27.21 24.13 -15.95
N ILE A 4 -27.39 22.81 -16.01
CA ILE A 4 -27.05 21.89 -14.91
C ILE A 4 -25.53 21.74 -14.80
N ASN A 5 -24.83 21.57 -15.94
CA ASN A 5 -23.38 21.44 -15.96
C ASN A 5 -22.68 22.68 -15.37
N ASN A 6 -23.15 23.87 -15.75
CA ASN A 6 -22.59 25.13 -15.22
C ASN A 6 -22.81 25.28 -13.70
N ALA A 7 -23.92 24.75 -13.16
CA ALA A 7 -24.18 24.76 -11.73
C ALA A 7 -23.26 23.78 -10.97
N ILE A 8 -23.05 22.58 -11.52
CA ILE A 8 -22.15 21.56 -10.97
C ILE A 8 -20.71 22.07 -10.98
N GLU A 9 -20.24 22.62 -12.09
CA GLU A 9 -18.90 23.21 -12.19
C GLU A 9 -18.69 24.29 -11.14
N LYS A 10 -19.67 25.15 -10.90
CA LYS A 10 -19.56 26.22 -9.89
C LYS A 10 -19.46 25.70 -8.45
N ILE A 11 -20.11 24.58 -8.15
CA ILE A 11 -20.06 23.93 -6.83
C ILE A 11 -18.72 23.23 -6.63
N ILE A 12 -18.26 22.48 -7.63
CA ILE A 12 -16.95 21.83 -7.62
C ILE A 12 -15.85 22.89 -7.57
N GLN A 13 -16.04 23.99 -8.30
CA GLN A 13 -15.10 25.09 -8.39
C GLN A 13 -15.01 25.98 -7.16
N HIS A 14 -15.83 25.73 -6.16
CA HIS A 14 -15.78 26.50 -4.94
C HIS A 14 -14.46 26.21 -4.19
N PRO A 15 -13.68 27.24 -3.81
CA PRO A 15 -12.35 27.06 -3.21
C PRO A 15 -12.32 26.12 -1.99
N LYS A 16 -13.40 26.14 -1.19
CA LYS A 16 -13.57 25.28 -0.02
C LYS A 16 -13.80 23.82 -0.39
N VAL A 17 -14.59 23.56 -1.43
CA VAL A 17 -14.89 22.20 -1.92
C VAL A 17 -13.62 21.60 -2.49
N TYR A 18 -12.89 22.33 -3.33
CA TYR A 18 -11.60 21.86 -3.84
C TYR A 18 -10.57 21.56 -2.76
N ALA A 19 -10.40 22.46 -1.78
CA ALA A 19 -9.45 22.26 -0.70
C ALA A 19 -9.79 21.01 0.14
N PHE A 20 -11.07 20.87 0.50
CA PHE A 20 -11.56 19.72 1.26
C PHE A 20 -11.40 18.41 0.48
N SER A 21 -11.88 18.36 -0.77
CA SER A 21 -11.75 17.18 -1.63
C SER A 21 -10.29 16.79 -1.84
N SER A 22 -9.39 17.78 -2.03
CA SER A 22 -7.96 17.52 -2.23
C SER A 22 -7.28 16.98 -0.97
N LEU A 23 -7.64 17.46 0.22
CA LEU A 23 -7.15 16.90 1.49
C LEU A 23 -7.68 15.48 1.72
N LEU A 24 -8.98 15.28 1.49
CA LEU A 24 -9.61 13.97 1.68
C LEU A 24 -8.99 12.90 0.77
N MET A 25 -8.80 13.21 -0.52
CA MET A 25 -8.16 12.28 -1.46
C MET A 25 -6.72 11.95 -1.03
N ARG A 26 -5.94 12.93 -0.60
CA ARG A 26 -4.57 12.72 -0.11
C ARG A 26 -4.54 11.88 1.16
N LEU A 27 -5.45 12.13 2.10
CA LEU A 27 -5.58 11.34 3.32
C LEU A 27 -5.90 9.88 2.98
N MET A 28 -6.90 9.64 2.13
CA MET A 28 -7.33 8.28 1.78
C MET A 28 -6.21 7.46 1.15
N ILE A 29 -5.50 8.04 0.17
CA ILE A 29 -4.41 7.34 -0.51
C ILE A 29 -3.19 7.15 0.40
N SER A 30 -2.80 8.18 1.15
CA SER A 30 -1.60 8.15 2.01
C SER A 30 -1.73 7.15 3.16
N VAL A 31 -2.92 7.05 3.77
CA VAL A 31 -3.16 6.16 4.90
C VAL A 31 -2.85 4.70 4.56
N ILE A 32 -3.20 4.24 3.35
CA ILE A 32 -2.94 2.86 2.92
C ILE A 32 -1.43 2.57 2.90
N PHE A 33 -0.64 3.49 2.34
CA PHE A 33 0.82 3.35 2.28
C PHE A 33 1.49 3.49 3.64
N ILE A 34 1.02 4.43 4.47
CA ILE A 34 1.54 4.64 5.83
C ILE A 34 1.30 3.39 6.68
N LEU A 35 0.09 2.83 6.66
CA LEU A 35 -0.22 1.60 7.40
C LEU A 35 0.57 0.40 6.86
N SER A 36 0.74 0.28 5.54
CA SER A 36 1.57 -0.76 4.93
C SER A 36 3.02 -0.69 5.43
N GLY A 37 3.62 0.51 5.40
CA GLY A 37 4.99 0.73 5.85
C GLY A 37 5.16 0.50 7.35
N LEU A 38 4.21 0.95 8.17
CA LEU A 38 4.18 0.66 9.61
C LEU A 38 4.06 -0.85 9.88
N GLY A 39 3.23 -1.55 9.12
CA GLY A 39 3.12 -3.01 9.19
C GLY A 39 4.45 -3.71 8.95
N LYS A 40 5.25 -3.23 7.99
CA LYS A 40 6.60 -3.74 7.71
C LYS A 40 7.61 -3.43 8.82
N ILE A 41 7.46 -2.30 9.52
CA ILE A 41 8.28 -1.96 10.69
C ILE A 41 7.96 -2.90 11.86
N PHE A 42 6.68 -3.08 12.19
CA PHE A 42 6.27 -3.92 13.33
C PHE A 42 6.48 -5.41 13.09
N GLN A 43 6.40 -5.87 11.84
CA GLN A 43 6.57 -7.28 11.46
C GLN A 43 7.82 -7.47 10.61
N TYR A 44 8.93 -6.83 10.99
CA TYR A 44 10.14 -6.80 10.17
C TYR A 44 10.69 -8.20 9.85
N SER A 45 10.81 -9.07 10.87
CA SER A 45 11.32 -10.44 10.70
C SER A 45 10.44 -11.28 9.78
N SER A 46 9.12 -11.21 9.94
CA SER A 46 8.16 -11.93 9.09
C SER A 46 8.22 -11.46 7.64
N ASN A 47 8.32 -10.14 7.41
CA ASN A 47 8.44 -9.59 6.06
C ASN A 47 9.79 -9.96 5.41
N ALA A 48 10.89 -9.96 6.18
CA ALA A 48 12.19 -10.38 5.67
C ALA A 48 12.18 -11.84 5.21
N GLY A 49 11.61 -12.75 6.01
CA GLY A 49 11.47 -14.16 5.64
C GLY A 49 10.55 -14.36 4.42
N TYR A 50 9.48 -13.56 4.32
CA TYR A 50 8.60 -13.59 3.14
C TYR A 50 9.32 -13.13 1.86
N MET A 51 10.11 -12.05 1.93
CA MET A 51 10.93 -11.60 0.80
C MET A 51 11.92 -12.67 0.34
N GLU A 52 12.59 -13.33 1.29
CA GLU A 52 13.54 -14.40 0.97
C GLU A 52 12.84 -15.60 0.33
N SER A 53 11.63 -15.94 0.80
CA SER A 53 10.81 -17.01 0.18
C SER A 53 10.41 -16.71 -1.27
N MET A 54 10.32 -15.43 -1.63
CA MET A 54 10.03 -14.94 -2.98
C MET A 54 11.31 -14.68 -3.80
N GLY A 55 12.50 -15.03 -3.28
CA GLY A 55 13.78 -14.82 -3.95
C GLY A 55 14.27 -13.37 -3.93
N VAL A 56 13.66 -12.49 -3.14
CA VAL A 56 14.03 -11.09 -2.99
C VAL A 56 14.89 -10.91 -1.75
N SER A 57 16.03 -10.22 -1.89
CA SER A 57 16.92 -9.96 -0.74
C SER A 57 16.24 -9.12 0.34
N SER A 58 16.30 -9.59 1.59
CA SER A 58 15.81 -8.87 2.78
C SER A 58 16.51 -7.53 3.04
N ALA A 59 17.66 -7.27 2.41
CA ALA A 59 18.34 -5.97 2.44
C ALA A 59 17.55 -4.84 1.77
N LEU A 60 16.58 -5.17 0.91
CA LEU A 60 15.69 -4.20 0.28
C LEU A 60 14.53 -3.76 1.19
N LEU A 61 14.29 -4.45 2.32
CA LEU A 61 13.17 -4.17 3.20
C LEU A 61 13.20 -2.75 3.80
N PRO A 62 14.34 -2.21 4.28
CA PRO A 62 14.41 -0.81 4.73
C PRO A 62 14.08 0.19 3.63
N LEU A 63 14.50 -0.10 2.39
CA LEU A 63 14.20 0.75 1.24
C LEU A 63 12.71 0.73 0.92
N ALA A 64 12.07 -0.45 0.96
CA ALA A 64 10.63 -0.59 0.79
C ALA A 64 9.85 0.19 1.86
N ILE A 65 10.26 0.07 3.13
CA ILE A 65 9.68 0.83 4.24
C ILE A 65 9.82 2.33 4.00
N LEU A 66 11.00 2.80 3.61
CA LEU A 66 11.24 4.22 3.35
C LEU A 66 10.36 4.75 2.22
N VAL A 67 10.20 3.98 1.14
CA VAL A 67 9.35 4.37 0.00
C VAL A 67 7.87 4.38 0.37
N GLU A 68 7.35 3.33 1.02
CA GLU A 68 5.94 3.26 1.40
C GLU A 68 5.57 4.27 2.50
N PHE A 69 6.28 4.22 3.63
CA PHE A 69 5.99 5.08 4.76
C PHE A 69 6.37 6.53 4.47
N GLY A 70 7.59 6.75 3.96
CA GLY A 70 8.06 8.09 3.62
C GLY A 70 7.30 8.70 2.45
N GLY A 71 7.06 7.94 1.38
CA GLY A 71 6.25 8.38 0.24
C GLY A 71 4.81 8.66 0.62
N GLY A 72 4.17 7.79 1.41
CA GLY A 72 2.83 8.01 1.93
C GLY A 72 2.75 9.27 2.79
N PHE A 73 3.73 9.49 3.65
CA PHE A 73 3.82 10.68 4.48
C PHE A 73 4.01 11.96 3.66
N LEU A 74 4.86 11.94 2.63
CA LEU A 74 5.06 13.06 1.70
C LEU A 74 3.75 13.43 0.96
N VAL A 75 2.97 12.44 0.53
CA VAL A 75 1.66 12.65 -0.09
C VAL A 75 0.67 13.29 0.90
N LEU A 76 0.68 12.83 2.16
CA LEU A 76 -0.20 13.35 3.22
C LEU A 76 0.08 14.83 3.52
N ILE A 77 1.35 15.19 3.76
CA ILE A 77 1.73 16.57 4.08
C ILE A 77 1.66 17.51 2.87
N GLY A 78 1.50 16.97 1.66
CA GLY A 78 1.40 17.75 0.44
C GLY A 78 2.75 18.19 -0.14
N LEU A 79 3.86 17.62 0.31
CA LEU A 79 5.22 17.96 -0.14
C LEU A 79 5.62 17.08 -1.33
N GLN A 80 5.94 17.69 -2.48
CA GLN A 80 6.34 16.99 -3.70
C GLN A 80 5.43 15.78 -4.07
N THR A 81 4.12 15.93 -3.87
CA THR A 81 3.13 14.84 -4.03
C THR A 81 3.20 14.13 -5.37
N ARG A 82 3.52 14.86 -6.45
CA ARG A 82 3.67 14.28 -7.80
C ARG A 82 4.83 13.28 -7.86
N LEU A 83 6.00 13.64 -7.31
CA LEU A 83 7.16 12.75 -7.30
C LEU A 83 6.93 11.57 -6.35
N ALA A 84 6.40 11.83 -5.16
CA ALA A 84 6.06 10.78 -4.20
C ALA A 84 5.04 9.77 -4.79
N ALA A 85 4.02 10.26 -5.49
CA ALA A 85 3.04 9.40 -6.15
C ALA A 85 3.66 8.55 -7.27
N PHE A 86 4.59 9.10 -8.07
CA PHE A 86 5.30 8.31 -9.09
C PHE A 86 6.18 7.22 -8.46
N LEU A 87 6.89 7.54 -7.37
CA LEU A 87 7.69 6.55 -6.65
C LEU A 87 6.82 5.44 -6.05
N LEU A 88 5.74 5.80 -5.38
CA LEU A 88 4.78 4.85 -4.81
C LEU A 88 4.14 3.98 -5.89
N PHE A 89 3.75 4.57 -7.03
CA PHE A 89 3.20 3.83 -8.18
C PHE A 89 4.20 2.81 -8.74
N GLY A 90 5.44 3.24 -8.99
CA GLY A 90 6.49 2.35 -9.48
C GLY A 90 6.79 1.22 -8.50
N PHE A 91 6.90 1.56 -7.21
CA PHE A 91 7.07 0.57 -6.15
C PHE A 91 5.92 -0.42 -6.09
N SER A 92 4.66 0.04 -6.15
CA SER A 92 3.48 -0.83 -6.13
C SER A 92 3.44 -1.77 -7.32
N LEU A 93 3.85 -1.31 -8.51
CA LEU A 93 3.91 -2.15 -9.71
C LEU A 93 4.95 -3.26 -9.54
N VAL A 94 6.16 -2.91 -9.09
CA VAL A 94 7.22 -3.88 -8.82
C VAL A 94 6.79 -4.87 -7.74
N ALA A 95 6.20 -4.39 -6.64
CA ALA A 95 5.71 -5.23 -5.56
C ALA A 95 4.58 -6.17 -6.02
N ALA A 96 3.67 -5.70 -6.86
CA ALA A 96 2.60 -6.54 -7.42
C ALA A 96 3.19 -7.68 -8.27
N VAL A 97 4.15 -7.39 -9.15
CA VAL A 97 4.79 -8.43 -9.98
C VAL A 97 5.58 -9.44 -9.15
N LEU A 98 6.33 -8.97 -8.14
CA LEU A 98 7.18 -9.84 -7.32
C LEU A 98 6.38 -10.69 -6.31
N PHE A 99 5.34 -10.12 -5.70
CA PHE A 99 4.64 -10.76 -4.57
C PHE A 99 3.25 -11.30 -4.91
N HIS A 100 2.69 -11.01 -6.09
CA HIS A 100 1.40 -11.53 -6.54
C HIS A 100 1.49 -12.40 -7.81
N SER A 101 2.70 -12.88 -8.16
CA SER A 101 2.91 -13.84 -9.26
C SER A 101 2.82 -15.31 -8.84
N GLY A 102 2.69 -15.58 -7.53
CA GLY A 102 2.60 -16.94 -6.97
C GLY A 102 1.21 -17.55 -7.10
N SER A 103 1.14 -18.75 -7.68
CA SER A 103 -0.05 -19.60 -7.68
C SER A 103 -0.20 -20.34 -6.34
N ASP A 104 -0.32 -19.63 -5.22
CA ASP A 104 -0.37 -20.27 -3.90
C ASP A 104 -1.80 -20.48 -3.39
N MET A 105 -2.47 -21.47 -3.99
CA MET A 105 -3.49 -22.26 -3.28
C MET A 105 -2.81 -23.43 -2.55
N ASN A 106 -2.01 -23.15 -1.52
CA ASN A 106 -1.60 -24.19 -0.56
C ASN A 106 -2.52 -24.15 0.66
N VAL A 107 -3.75 -24.63 0.46
CA VAL A 107 -4.61 -25.06 1.57
C VAL A 107 -4.04 -26.38 2.08
N SER A 108 -3.03 -26.31 2.95
CA SER A 108 -2.58 -27.48 3.71
C SER A 108 -3.64 -27.78 4.78
N ILE A 109 -4.66 -28.56 4.43
CA ILE A 109 -5.55 -29.15 5.43
C ILE A 109 -4.68 -30.04 6.33
N ARG A 110 -4.56 -29.67 7.61
CA ARG A 110 -3.87 -30.47 8.64
C ARG A 110 -4.63 -31.79 8.89
N LEU A 111 -4.52 -32.76 7.99
CA LEU A 111 -5.02 -34.13 8.19
C LEU A 111 -3.91 -35.14 8.57
N THR A 112 -2.68 -34.68 8.80
CA THR A 112 -1.55 -35.55 9.17
C THR A 112 -1.03 -35.24 10.58
N GLN A 113 -1.91 -35.32 11.58
CA GLN A 113 -1.50 -35.72 12.92
C GLN A 113 -1.96 -37.18 13.09
N PRO A 114 -1.07 -38.18 13.01
CA PRO A 114 -1.45 -39.51 13.45
C PRO A 114 -1.74 -39.42 14.94
N TYR A 115 -2.96 -39.80 15.33
CA TYR A 115 -3.31 -40.10 16.70
C TYR A 115 -2.35 -41.16 17.23
N GLN A 116 -1.23 -40.75 17.83
CA GLN A 116 -0.41 -41.63 18.64
C GLN A 116 -1.25 -41.94 19.87
N ALA A 117 -1.87 -43.12 19.82
CA ALA A 117 -2.57 -43.71 20.94
C ALA A 117 -1.62 -43.78 22.13
N VAL A 118 -2.12 -43.29 23.26
CA VAL A 118 -1.61 -43.55 24.59
C VAL A 118 -1.45 -45.06 24.77
N LEU A 119 -0.20 -45.53 24.85
CA LEU A 119 0.23 -46.68 25.63
C LEU A 119 1.60 -46.37 26.24
#